data_AF-A0A0E3JRN2-F1
#
_entry.id   AF-A0A0E3JRN2-F1
#
_cell.length_a   1.000
_cell.length_b   1.000
_cell.length_c   1.000
_cell.angle_alpha   90.00
_cell.angle_beta   90.00
_cell.angle_gamma   90.00
#
_symmetry.space_group_name_H-M   'P 1'
#
loop_
_entity.id
_entity.type
_entity.pdbx_description
1 polymer ?
#
loop_
_entity_poly.entity_id
_entity_poly.type
_entity_poly.pdbx_seq_one_letter_code
_entity_poly.pdbx_strand_id
1 'polypeptide(L)'
;MFARLYKPRVPLLWWLRRRTYTAFILRELSSVFVGWFVVFLLLMVRAVAGGPASYQSFLDLAANPWMVALNVVSLAFVLYHAVTFVNLTPQAMVVKVRGRRIPPRLLAGSVYLAWVVVSALLAWLVVG
;
A
#
# COMPACT_ATOMS: atom_id res chain seq x y z
N MET A 1 42.81 -31.25 -3.43
CA MET A 1 42.53 -30.37 -2.27
C MET A 1 41.28 -29.55 -2.58
N PHE A 2 40.13 -29.87 -2.00
CA PHE A 2 38.89 -29.11 -2.25
C PHE A 2 38.95 -27.79 -1.47
N ALA A 3 38.88 -26.66 -2.18
CA ALA A 3 38.82 -25.34 -1.53
C ALA A 3 37.53 -25.26 -0.70
N ARG A 4 37.65 -24.95 0.59
CA ARG A 4 36.48 -24.66 1.44
C ARG A 4 35.81 -23.38 0.93
N LEU A 5 34.61 -23.50 0.39
CA LEU A 5 33.79 -22.33 0.03
C LEU A 5 33.48 -21.52 1.30
N TYR A 6 33.99 -20.29 1.34
CA TYR A 6 33.64 -19.33 2.37
C TYR A 6 32.18 -18.88 2.17
N LYS A 7 31.34 -19.05 3.21
CA LYS A 7 29.97 -18.50 3.25
C LYS A 7 29.94 -17.31 4.20
N PRO A 8 29.78 -16.07 3.71
CA PRO A 8 29.62 -14.89 4.56
C PRO A 8 28.38 -15.03 5.43
N ARG A 9 28.45 -14.62 6.72
CA ARG A 9 27.26 -14.50 7.57
C ARG A 9 26.52 -13.21 7.24
N VAL A 10 25.22 -13.32 6.95
CA VAL A 10 24.37 -12.16 6.68
C VAL A 10 23.76 -11.67 8.01
N PRO A 11 24.04 -10.43 8.45
CA PRO A 11 23.51 -9.90 9.70
C PRO A 11 22.01 -9.60 9.58
N LEU A 12 21.24 -9.62 10.68
CA LEU A 12 19.78 -9.38 10.66
C LEU A 12 19.40 -8.01 10.05
N LEU A 13 20.22 -6.99 10.34
CA LEU A 13 20.05 -5.61 9.86
C LEU A 13 20.77 -5.36 8.52
N TRP A 14 20.99 -6.39 7.71
CA TRP A 14 21.64 -6.27 6.39
C TRP A 14 20.96 -5.23 5.49
N TRP A 15 19.64 -5.10 5.61
CA TRP A 15 18.81 -4.25 4.76
C TRP A 15 18.98 -2.75 5.02
N LEU A 16 19.52 -2.34 6.17
CA LEU A 16 19.86 -0.95 6.47
C LEU A 16 21.13 -0.49 5.75
N ARG A 17 21.92 -1.42 5.20
CA ARG A 17 23.21 -1.10 4.58
C ARG A 17 23.08 -0.37 3.24
N ARG A 18 21.95 -0.56 2.52
CA ARG A 18 21.71 0.08 1.22
C ARG A 18 20.27 0.55 1.12
N ARG A 19 20.08 1.76 0.58
CA ARG A 19 18.76 2.37 0.37
C ARG A 19 17.81 1.46 -0.44
N THR A 20 18.32 0.76 -1.46
CA THR A 20 17.51 -0.17 -2.26
C THR A 20 16.96 -1.34 -1.44
N TYR A 21 17.76 -1.90 -0.52
CA TYR A 21 17.31 -2.98 0.36
C TYR A 21 16.33 -2.46 1.40
N THR A 22 16.56 -1.25 1.92
CA THR A 22 15.62 -0.59 2.83
C THR A 22 14.28 -0.33 2.15
N ALA A 23 14.27 0.23 0.94
CA ALA A 23 13.04 0.46 0.18
C ALA A 23 12.27 -0.85 -0.10
N PHE A 24 12.99 -1.93 -0.42
CA PHE A 24 12.40 -3.25 -0.60
C PHE A 24 11.74 -3.76 0.69
N ILE A 25 12.45 -3.74 1.83
CA ILE A 25 11.88 -4.21 3.11
C ILE A 25 10.72 -3.32 3.56
N LEU A 26 10.81 -1.99 3.41
CA LEU A 26 9.71 -1.08 3.70
C LEU A 26 8.48 -1.38 2.83
N ARG A 27 8.69 -1.79 1.57
CA ARG A 27 7.60 -2.20 0.69
C ARG A 27 6.94 -3.48 1.18
N GLU A 28 7.70 -4.48 1.59
CA GLU A 28 7.10 -5.70 2.19
C GLU A 28 6.37 -5.38 3.49
N LEU A 29 6.97 -4.55 4.36
CA LEU A 29 6.39 -4.14 5.63
C LEU A 29 5.08 -3.36 5.47
N SER A 30 4.93 -2.62 4.36
CA SER A 30 3.69 -1.89 4.07
C SER A 30 2.45 -2.79 4.02
N SER A 31 2.60 -4.10 3.76
CA SER A 31 1.49 -5.06 3.78
C SER A 31 0.80 -5.17 5.14
N VAL A 32 1.53 -4.96 6.24
CA VAL A 32 0.95 -4.94 7.60
C VAL A 32 -0.02 -3.79 7.76
N PHE A 33 0.31 -2.62 7.21
CA PHE A 33 -0.53 -1.43 7.25
C PHE A 33 -1.74 -1.55 6.33
N VAL A 34 -1.59 -2.22 5.18
CA VAL A 34 -2.73 -2.61 4.33
C VAL A 34 -3.67 -3.53 5.11
N GLY A 35 -3.13 -4.54 5.79
CA GLY A 35 -3.90 -5.44 6.65
C GLY A 35 -4.64 -4.71 7.77
N TRP A 36 -3.98 -3.72 8.40
CA TRP A 36 -4.62 -2.85 9.40
C TRP A 36 -5.82 -2.11 8.81
N PHE A 37 -5.70 -1.49 7.63
CA PHE A 37 -6.82 -0.82 6.97
C PHE A 37 -8.00 -1.75 6.69
N VAL A 38 -7.72 -2.97 6.23
CA VAL A 38 -8.77 -3.98 6.00
C VAL A 38 -9.50 -4.28 7.31
N VAL A 39 -8.78 -4.52 8.40
CA VAL A 39 -9.38 -4.77 9.72
C VAL A 39 -10.18 -3.55 10.19
N PHE A 40 -9.63 -2.34 10.07
CA PHE A 40 -10.30 -1.11 10.48
C PHE A 40 -11.63 -0.90 9.72
N LEU A 41 -11.64 -1.13 8.42
CA LEU A 41 -12.86 -1.05 7.59
C LEU A 41 -13.87 -2.15 7.94
N LEU A 42 -13.42 -3.37 8.23
CA LEU A 42 -14.32 -4.44 8.69
C LEU A 42 -14.96 -4.11 10.04
N LEU A 43 -14.22 -3.48 10.95
CA LEU A 43 -14.77 -2.98 12.22
C LEU A 43 -15.82 -1.89 11.97
N MET A 44 -15.57 -0.98 11.03
CA MET A 44 -16.55 0.04 10.63
C MET A 44 -17.83 -0.61 10.07
N VAL A 45 -17.70 -1.58 9.15
CA VAL A 45 -18.85 -2.30 8.57
C VAL A 45 -19.65 -3.02 9.65
N ARG A 46 -18.96 -3.69 10.59
CA ARG A 46 -19.60 -4.33 11.74
C ARG A 46 -20.33 -3.33 12.63
N ALA A 47 -19.74 -2.16 12.87
CA ALA A 47 -20.33 -1.12 13.69
C ALA A 47 -21.59 -0.51 13.05
N VAL A 48 -21.57 -0.32 11.73
CA VAL A 48 -22.75 0.12 10.96
C VAL A 48 -23.87 -0.92 11.03
N ALA A 49 -23.53 -2.21 10.89
CA ALA A 49 -24.51 -3.30 11.02
C ALA A 49 -25.09 -3.45 12.44
N GLY A 50 -24.34 -3.03 13.47
CA GLY A 50 -24.76 -3.06 14.87
C GLY A 50 -25.71 -1.92 15.29
N GLY A 51 -26.07 -1.02 14.38
CA GLY A 51 -26.98 0.08 14.62
C GLY A 51 -26.33 1.34 15.22
N PRO A 52 -27.13 2.39 15.50
CA PRO A 52 -26.62 3.73 15.77
C PRO A 52 -25.67 3.82 16.98
N ALA A 53 -25.95 3.09 18.06
CA ALA A 53 -25.11 3.10 19.25
C ALA A 53 -23.72 2.48 18.99
N SER A 54 -23.67 1.34 18.29
CA SER A 54 -22.41 0.69 17.93
C SER A 54 -21.59 1.55 16.96
N TYR A 55 -22.27 2.23 16.03
CA TYR A 55 -21.62 3.15 15.11
C TYR A 55 -21.02 4.35 15.83
N GLN A 56 -21.76 4.97 16.76
CA GLN A 56 -21.25 6.09 17.55
C GLN A 56 -20.02 5.69 18.37
N SER A 57 -20.04 4.54 19.04
CA SER A 57 -18.87 4.04 19.78
C SER A 57 -17.64 3.82 18.88
N PHE A 58 -17.85 3.40 17.63
CA PHE A 58 -16.77 3.30 16.65
C PHE A 58 -16.23 4.67 16.23
N LEU A 59 -17.10 5.67 16.04
CA LEU A 59 -16.68 7.04 15.73
C LEU A 59 -15.86 7.63 16.87
N ASP A 60 -16.28 7.43 18.12
CA ASP A 60 -15.54 7.90 19.30
C ASP A 60 -14.15 7.22 19.38
N LEU A 61 -14.08 5.92 19.08
CA LEU A 61 -12.81 5.19 18.98
C LEU A 61 -11.92 5.77 17.87
N ALA A 62 -12.50 6.00 16.68
CA ALA A 62 -11.80 6.50 15.50
C ALA A 62 -11.31 7.94 15.67
N ALA A 63 -12.02 8.76 16.44
CA ALA A 63 -11.67 10.15 16.75
C ALA A 63 -10.52 10.28 17.75
N ASN A 64 -10.14 9.20 18.45
CA ASN A 64 -9.03 9.24 19.39
C ASN A 64 -7.73 9.64 18.69
N PRO A 65 -6.93 10.57 19.27
CA PRO A 65 -5.71 11.09 18.62
C PRO A 65 -4.71 10.00 18.21
N TRP A 66 -4.56 8.97 19.03
CA TRP A 66 -3.66 7.84 18.74
C TRP A 66 -4.15 7.00 17.56
N MET A 67 -5.47 6.83 17.42
CA MET A 67 -6.09 6.08 16.33
C MET A 67 -5.99 6.85 15.01
N VAL A 68 -6.21 8.17 15.07
CA VAL A 68 -5.98 9.08 13.95
C VAL A 68 -4.52 9.00 13.49
N ALA A 69 -3.55 9.10 14.43
CA ALA A 69 -2.13 9.00 14.11
C ALA A 69 -1.77 7.66 13.45
N LEU A 70 -2.28 6.56 13.98
CA LEU A 70 -2.09 5.22 13.42
C LEU A 70 -2.66 5.12 11.99
N ASN A 71 -3.87 5.63 11.76
CA ASN A 71 -4.49 5.61 10.44
C ASN A 71 -3.77 6.51 9.43
N VAL A 72 -3.25 7.68 9.86
CA VAL A 72 -2.45 8.55 8.99
C VAL A 72 -1.12 7.90 8.60
N VAL A 73 -0.41 7.29 9.54
CA VAL A 73 0.82 6.54 9.24
C VAL A 73 0.52 5.35 8.34
N SER A 74 -0.54 4.61 8.64
CA SER A 74 -0.99 3.51 7.80
C SER A 74 -1.30 3.99 6.39
N LEU A 75 -1.93 5.16 6.23
CA LEU A 75 -2.31 5.71 4.94
C LEU A 75 -1.07 6.03 4.11
N ALA A 76 -0.05 6.62 4.74
CA ALA A 76 1.23 6.86 4.08
C ALA A 76 1.88 5.57 3.58
N PHE A 77 1.84 4.49 4.37
CA PHE A 77 2.35 3.18 3.96
C PHE A 77 1.51 2.53 2.85
N VAL A 78 0.18 2.66 2.89
CA VAL A 78 -0.71 2.17 1.83
C VAL A 78 -0.48 2.92 0.51
N LEU A 79 -0.29 4.24 0.57
CA LEU A 79 0.07 5.05 -0.61
C LEU A 79 1.43 4.62 -1.17
N TYR A 80 2.42 4.43 -0.31
CA TYR A 80 3.74 3.90 -0.70
C TYR A 80 3.63 2.50 -1.34
N HIS A 81 2.81 1.62 -0.76
CA HIS A 81 2.52 0.29 -1.30
C HIS A 81 1.92 0.39 -2.71
N ALA A 82 0.87 1.19 -2.88
CA ALA A 82 0.20 1.36 -4.15
C ALA A 82 1.12 1.95 -5.23
N VAL A 83 1.89 2.98 -4.90
CA VAL A 83 2.87 3.60 -5.84
C VAL A 83 3.93 2.59 -6.28
N THR A 84 4.50 1.82 -5.34
CA THR A 84 5.52 0.82 -5.68
C THR A 84 4.93 -0.35 -6.47
N PHE A 85 3.69 -0.76 -6.19
CA PHE A 85 2.97 -1.76 -6.97
C PHE A 85 2.77 -1.29 -8.41
N VAL A 86 2.16 -0.12 -8.62
CA VAL A 86 1.89 0.45 -9.96
C VAL A 86 3.16 0.61 -10.79
N ASN A 87 4.28 0.98 -10.17
CA ASN A 87 5.55 1.11 -10.88
C ASN A 87 6.16 -0.23 -11.30
N LEU A 88 5.86 -1.31 -10.57
CA LEU A 88 6.40 -2.65 -10.85
C LEU A 88 5.50 -3.48 -11.78
N THR A 89 4.17 -3.29 -11.75
CA THR A 89 3.22 -4.06 -12.58
C THR A 89 3.57 -4.04 -14.08
N PRO A 90 3.90 -2.90 -14.70
CA PRO A 90 4.24 -2.84 -16.13
C PRO A 90 5.56 -3.52 -16.48
N GLN A 91 6.43 -3.77 -15.50
CA GLN A 91 7.69 -4.48 -15.70
C GLN A 91 7.48 -6.00 -15.76
N ALA A 92 6.48 -6.51 -15.03
CA ALA A 92 6.12 -7.93 -15.02
C ALA A 92 5.25 -8.34 -16.23
N MET A 93 4.60 -7.38 -16.90
CA MET A 93 3.67 -7.64 -17.99
C MET A 93 4.21 -7.15 -19.34
N VAL A 94 4.22 -8.02 -20.35
CA VAL A 94 4.47 -7.61 -21.74
C VAL A 94 3.14 -7.36 -22.43
N VAL A 95 2.59 -6.16 -22.27
CA VAL A 95 1.34 -5.77 -22.92
C VAL A 95 1.61 -5.37 -24.38
N LYS A 96 0.94 -6.05 -25.31
CA LYS A 96 0.96 -5.74 -26.74
C LYS A 96 -0.45 -5.35 -27.19
N VAL A 97 -0.57 -4.22 -27.88
CA VAL A 97 -1.83 -3.78 -28.50
C VAL A 97 -1.59 -3.59 -29.98
N ARG A 98 -2.44 -4.22 -30.82
CA ARG A 98 -2.31 -4.22 -32.29
C ARG A 98 -0.90 -4.58 -32.78
N GLY A 99 -0.28 -5.58 -32.15
CA GLY A 99 1.07 -6.04 -32.48
C GLY A 99 2.22 -5.17 -31.96
N ARG A 100 1.96 -3.96 -31.41
CA ARG A 100 2.98 -3.08 -30.85
C ARG A 100 3.06 -3.20 -29.33
N ARG A 101 4.27 -3.26 -28.78
CA ARG A 101 4.49 -3.25 -27.32
C ARG A 101 4.19 -1.86 -26.78
N ILE A 102 3.34 -1.79 -25.75
CA ILE A 102 3.07 -0.52 -25.06
C ILE A 102 4.25 -0.19 -24.14
N PRO A 103 4.78 1.04 -24.20
CA PRO A 103 5.76 1.52 -23.23
C PRO A 103 5.27 1.39 -21.78
N PRO A 104 6.04 0.80 -20.86
CA PRO A 104 5.67 0.64 -19.44
C PRO A 104 5.21 1.94 -18.77
N ARG A 105 5.80 3.08 -19.17
CA ARG A 105 5.44 4.42 -18.66
C ARG A 105 4.00 4.82 -19.01
N LEU A 106 3.51 4.44 -20.20
CA LEU A 106 2.13 4.74 -20.60
C LEU A 106 1.13 3.94 -19.79
N LEU A 107 1.44 2.67 -19.49
CA LEU A 107 0.61 1.82 -18.61
C LEU A 107 0.57 2.36 -17.18
N ALA A 108 1.72 2.71 -16.59
CA ALA A 108 1.76 3.31 -15.26
C ALA A 108 1.00 4.65 -15.25
N GLY A 109 1.22 5.49 -16.27
CA GLY A 109 0.55 6.79 -16.42
C GLY A 109 -0.98 6.67 -16.51
N SER A 110 -1.50 5.68 -17.24
CA SER A 110 -2.95 5.47 -17.33
C SER A 110 -3.55 5.01 -16.01
N VAL A 111 -2.85 4.16 -15.25
CA VAL A 111 -3.28 3.75 -13.91
C VAL A 111 -3.26 4.93 -12.93
N TYR A 112 -2.22 5.76 -12.95
CA TYR A 112 -2.18 6.97 -12.12
C TYR A 112 -3.30 7.95 -12.48
N LEU A 113 -3.57 8.14 -13.78
CA LEU A 113 -4.69 8.98 -14.22
C LEU A 113 -6.02 8.45 -13.71
N ALA A 114 -6.27 7.15 -13.88
CA ALA A 114 -7.49 6.51 -13.38
C ALA A 114 -7.62 6.65 -11.86
N TRP A 115 -6.51 6.47 -11.13
CA TRP A 115 -6.49 6.65 -9.67
C TRP A 115 -6.89 8.08 -9.27
N VAL A 116 -6.26 9.11 -9.85
CA VAL A 116 -6.61 10.51 -9.55
C VAL A 116 -8.07 10.81 -9.87
N VAL A 117 -8.58 10.35 -11.02
CA VAL A 117 -9.98 10.56 -11.43
C VAL A 117 -10.93 9.90 -10.44
N VAL A 118 -10.71 8.63 -10.08
CA VAL A 118 -11.56 7.92 -9.11
C VAL A 118 -11.51 8.58 -7.74
N SER A 119 -10.32 8.98 -7.27
CA SER A 119 -10.18 9.70 -6.00
C SER A 119 -10.92 11.04 -6.00
N ALA A 120 -10.86 11.80 -7.10
CA ALA A 120 -11.58 13.07 -7.23
C ALA A 120 -13.11 12.87 -7.24
N LEU A 121 -13.59 11.86 -7.97
CA LEU A 121 -15.02 11.50 -8.01
C LEU A 121 -15.54 11.08 -6.64
N LEU A 122 -14.77 10.27 -5.90
CA LEU A 122 -15.13 9.86 -4.54
C LEU A 122 -15.12 11.03 -3.57
N ALA A 123 -14.11 11.92 -3.65
CA ALA A 123 -14.07 13.12 -2.82
C ALA A 123 -15.26 14.05 -3.10
N TRP A 124 -15.61 14.23 -4.37
CA TRP A 124 -16.80 14.98 -4.77
C TRP A 124 -18.08 14.34 -4.24
N LEU A 125 -18.24 13.03 -4.35
CA LEU A 125 -19.42 12.31 -3.86
C LEU A 125 -19.59 12.39 -2.32
N VAL A 126 -18.48 12.45 -1.58
CA VAL A 126 -18.50 12.46 -0.11
C VAL A 126 -18.67 13.87 0.47
N VAL A 127 -18.13 14.90 -0.19
CA VAL A 127 -18.10 16.28 0.31
C VAL A 127 -19.14 17.18 -0.36
N GLY A 128 -19.49 16.90 -1.62
CA GLY A 128 -20.47 17.65 -2.41
C GLY A 128 -21.89 17.19 -2.17
#